data_AF-A0A7C5U417-F1
#
_entry.id   AF-A0A7C5U417-F1
#
_cell.length_a   1.000
_cell.length_b   1.000
_cell.length_c   1.000
_cell.angle_alpha   90.00
_cell.angle_beta   90.00
_cell.angle_gamma   90.00
#
_symmetry.space_group_name_H-M   'P 1'
#
loop_
_entity.id
_entity.type
_entity.pdbx_description
1 polymer ?
#
loop_
_entity_poly.entity_id
_entity_poly.type
_entity_poly.pdbx_seq_one_letter_code
_entity_poly.pdbx_strand_id
1 'polypeptide(L)' 'MLRGYTVKVDYEKCTHCGFCVHVNTCYSPGLCVGCLSCYYACPYEARVLVETPLESGDYVRIYVDNVEYK' A
#
# COMPACT_ATOMS: atom_id res chain seq x y z
N MET A 1 5.74 18.32 6.99
CA MET A 1 5.65 16.88 7.32
C MET A 1 5.21 16.16 6.06
N LEU A 2 6.01 15.23 5.56
CA LEU A 2 5.62 14.39 4.41
C LEU A 2 4.48 13.46 4.84
N ARG A 3 3.49 13.29 3.98
CA ARG A 3 2.33 12.43 4.22
C ARG A 3 2.36 11.27 3.23
N GLY A 4 2.25 10.06 3.74
CA GLY A 4 2.06 8.85 2.96
C GLY A 4 0.67 8.28 3.18
N TYR A 5 0.36 7.18 2.49
CA TYR A 5 -0.88 6.45 2.65
C TYR A 5 -0.60 4.98 2.92
N THR A 6 -1.30 4.43 3.92
CA THR A 6 -1.42 2.98 4.12
C THR A 6 -2.84 2.54 3.74
N VAL A 7 -3.01 1.25 3.43
CA VAL A 7 -4.31 0.69 3.10
C VAL A 7 -4.81 -0.17 4.25
N LYS A 8 -6.03 0.09 4.73
CA LYS A 8 -6.72 -0.75 5.73
C LYS A 8 -7.94 -1.44 5.12
N VAL A 9 -8.44 -2.45 5.81
CA VAL A 9 -9.72 -3.11 5.46
C VAL A 9 -10.84 -2.45 6.24
N ASP A 10 -11.83 -1.97 5.52
CA ASP A 10 -13.15 -1.64 6.04
C ASP A 10 -14.00 -2.92 6.09
N TYR A 11 -14.22 -3.45 7.29
CA TYR A 11 -14.95 -4.70 7.48
C TYR A 11 -16.46 -4.56 7.29
N GLU A 12 -17.01 -3.35 7.24
CA GLU A 12 -18.44 -3.15 6.93
C GLU A 12 -18.71 -3.36 5.43
N LYS A 13 -17.72 -3.10 4.57
CA LYS A 13 -17.79 -3.32 3.12
C LYS A 13 -17.23 -4.66 2.68
N CYS A 14 -16.38 -5.28 3.48
CA CYS A 14 -15.68 -6.50 3.12
C CYS A 14 -16.64 -7.70 3.08
N THR A 15 -16.78 -8.32 1.90
CA THR A 15 -17.60 -9.54 1.71
C THR A 15 -16.80 -10.84 1.84
N HIS A 16 -15.53 -10.77 2.27
CA HIS A 16 -14.60 -11.91 2.35
C HIS A 16 -14.39 -12.66 1.02
N CYS A 17 -14.50 -11.98 -0.13
CA CYS A 17 -14.33 -12.58 -1.46
C CYS A 17 -12.93 -13.16 -1.77
N GLY A 18 -11.91 -12.86 -0.97
CA GLY A 18 -10.54 -13.40 -1.13
C GLY A 18 -9.71 -12.81 -2.28
N PHE A 19 -10.27 -11.95 -3.15
CA PHE A 19 -9.58 -11.44 -4.33
C PHE A 19 -8.23 -10.74 -4.01
N CYS A 20 -8.24 -9.83 -3.03
CA CYS A 20 -7.04 -9.09 -2.59
C CYS A 20 -6.05 -9.92 -1.75
N VAL A 21 -6.31 -11.22 -1.56
CA VAL A 21 -5.43 -12.16 -0.88
C VAL A 21 -4.85 -13.16 -1.88
N HIS A 22 -5.68 -13.72 -2.76
CA HIS A 22 -5.32 -14.82 -3.65
C HIS A 22 -5.00 -14.41 -5.09
N VAL A 23 -5.63 -13.34 -5.60
CA VAL A 23 -5.44 -12.89 -7.00
C VAL A 23 -4.49 -11.68 -7.02
N ASN A 24 -4.83 -10.65 -6.25
CA ASN A 24 -3.99 -9.46 -6.09
C ASN A 24 -3.30 -9.52 -4.72
N THR A 25 -2.34 -10.42 -4.58
CA THR A 25 -1.63 -10.67 -3.32
C THR A 25 -0.75 -9.48 -2.92
N CYS A 26 -0.84 -9.07 -1.65
CA CYS A 26 0.08 -8.09 -1.08
C CYS A 26 1.43 -8.75 -0.78
N TYR A 27 2.51 -8.23 -1.37
CA TYR A 27 3.89 -8.69 -1.11
C TYR A 27 4.55 -8.01 0.10
N SER A 28 3.81 -7.18 0.84
CA SER A 28 4.29 -6.53 2.07
C SER A 28 3.22 -6.51 3.17
N PRO A 29 2.65 -7.66 3.57
CA PRO A 29 1.48 -7.71 4.46
C PRO A 29 1.77 -7.23 5.89
N GLY A 30 3.02 -7.32 6.36
CA GLY A 30 3.43 -6.84 7.68
C GLY A 30 3.86 -5.37 7.71
N LEU A 31 4.05 -4.74 6.54
CA LEU A 31 4.49 -3.35 6.41
C LEU A 31 3.91 -2.76 5.13
N CYS A 32 2.77 -2.08 5.24
CA CYS A 32 2.14 -1.48 4.07
C CYS A 32 3.02 -0.36 3.50
N VAL A 33 3.61 -0.61 2.33
CA VAL A 33 4.48 0.35 1.63
C VAL A 33 3.72 1.36 0.75
N GLY A 34 2.38 1.40 0.86
CA GLY A 34 1.56 2.36 0.11
C GLY A 34 1.53 2.14 -1.41
N CYS A 35 1.73 0.91 -1.91
CA CYS A 35 1.72 0.62 -3.35
C CYS A 35 0.34 0.72 -4.03
N LEU A 36 -0.73 0.80 -3.23
CA LEU A 36 -2.13 0.93 -3.66
C LEU A 36 -2.71 -0.22 -4.51
N SER A 37 -1.94 -1.27 -4.78
CA SER A 37 -2.40 -2.42 -5.57
C SER A 37 -3.67 -3.04 -4.98
N CYS A 38 -3.71 -3.31 -3.66
CA CYS A 38 -4.90 -3.88 -3.03
C CYS A 38 -6.09 -2.90 -2.96
N TYR A 39 -5.83 -1.58 -2.95
CA TYR A 39 -6.87 -0.55 -3.00
C TYR A 39 -7.63 -0.62 -4.33
N TYR A 40 -6.91 -0.56 -5.46
CA TYR A 40 -7.52 -0.65 -6.79
C TYR A 40 -8.09 -2.03 -7.11
N ALA A 41 -7.58 -3.08 -6.48
CA ALA A 41 -8.02 -4.45 -6.73
C ALA A 41 -9.34 -4.83 -6.03
N CYS A 42 -9.77 -4.12 -4.99
CA CYS A 42 -10.93 -4.55 -4.21
C CYS A 42 -12.25 -4.28 -4.94
N PRO A 43 -13.03 -5.31 -5.33
CA PRO A 43 -14.27 -5.10 -6.09
C PRO A 43 -15.41 -4.51 -5.26
N TYR A 44 -15.25 -4.43 -3.93
CA TYR A 44 -16.25 -3.91 -2.99
C TYR A 44 -15.79 -2.62 -2.31
N GLU A 45 -14.69 -2.01 -2.78
CA GLU A 45 -14.12 -0.78 -2.19
C GLU A 45 -13.84 -0.89 -0.68
N ALA A 46 -13.63 -2.11 -0.18
CA ALA A 46 -13.36 -2.40 1.22
C ALA A 46 -11.90 -2.14 1.63
N ARG A 47 -11.05 -1.74 0.68
CA ARG A 47 -9.67 -1.35 0.92
C ARG A 47 -9.62 0.17 0.90
N VAL A 48 -9.32 0.80 2.04
CA VAL A 48 -9.43 2.26 2.24
C VAL A 48 -8.07 2.88 2.56
N LEU A 49 -7.86 4.11 2.09
CA LEU A 49 -6.64 4.87 2.34
C LEU A 49 -6.68 5.52 3.73
N VAL A 50 -5.56 5.42 4.45
CA VAL A 50 -5.34 6.07 5.74
C VAL A 50 -4.08 6.90 5.64
N GLU A 51 -4.19 8.21 5.88
CA GLU A 51 -3.02 9.08 5.98
C GLU A 51 -2.10 8.59 7.08
N THR A 52 -0.82 8.45 6.75
CA THR A 52 0.22 7.98 7.66
C THR A 52 1.37 8.99 7.64
N PRO A 53 1.85 9.45 8.80
CA PRO A 53 3.01 10.33 8.85
C PRO A 53 4.23 9.59 8.30
N LEU A 54 4.96 10.24 7.39
CA LEU A 54 6.30 9.78 7.00
C LEU A 54 7.30 10.40 7.97
N GLU A 55 8.20 9.59 8.50
CA GLU A 55 9.23 10.09 9.41
C GLU A 55 10.28 10.87 8.63
N SER A 56 10.85 11.90 9.26
CA SER A 56 11.95 12.66 8.66
C SER A 56 13.18 11.76 8.56
N GLY A 57 13.48 11.27 7.36
CA GLY A 57 14.53 10.27 7.12
C GLY A 57 14.12 9.18 6.12
N ASP A 58 12.83 9.10 5.78
CA ASP A 58 12.34 8.22 4.71
C ASP A 58 12.75 8.76 3.33
N TYR A 59 14.01 8.54 2.96
CA TYR A 59 14.53 8.82 1.63
C TYR A 59 14.28 7.62 0.71
N VAL A 60 13.82 7.89 -0.51
CA VAL A 60 13.82 6.90 -1.58
C VAL A 60 15.22 6.80 -2.18
N ARG A 61 15.71 5.58 -2.37
CA ARG A 61 16.95 5.35 -3.14
C ARG A 61 16.59 5.28 -4.61
N ILE A 62 17.26 6.07 -5.43
CA ILE A 62 17.03 6.10 -6.87
C ILE A 62 18.17 5.34 -7.54
N TYR A 63 17.84 4.42 -8.44
CA TYR A 63 18.82 3.72 -9.26
C TYR A 63 18.47 3.95 -10.74
N VAL A 64 19.45 4.40 -11.54
CA VAL A 64 19.34 4.52 -13.00
C VAL A 64 20.46 3.69 -13.60
N ASP A 65 20.12 2.71 -14.44
CA ASP A 65 21.09 1.76 -15.02
C ASP A 65 21.99 1.09 -13.97
N ASN A 66 21.40 0.72 -12.82
CA ASN A 66 22.07 0.17 -11.64
C ASN A 66 23.06 1.12 -10.93
N VAL A 67 23.11 2.39 -11.31
CA VAL A 67 23.87 3.44 -10.62
C VAL A 67 22.97 4.14 -9.60
N GLU A 68 23.40 4.23 -8.34
CA GLU A 68 22.65 4.93 -7.28
C GLU A 68 22.77 6.46 -7.45
N TYR A 69 21.63 7.15 -7.40
CA TYR A 69 21.51 8.60 -7.44
C TYR A 69 20.96 9.11 -6.10
N LYS A 70 21.41 10.31 -5.73
CA LYS A 70 20.95 11.04 -4.55
C LYS A 70 20.01 12.17 -4.95
#